data_AF-A0A1A8DZE2-F1
#
_entry.id   AF-A0A1A8DZE2-F1
#
_cell.length_a   1.000
_cell.length_b   1.000
_cell.length_c   1.000
_cell.angle_alpha   90.00
_cell.angle_beta   90.00
_cell.angle_gamma   90.00
#
_symmetry.space_group_name_H-M   'P 1'
#
loop_
_entity.id
_entity.type
_entity.pdbx_description
1 polymer ?
#
loop_
_entity_poly.entity_id
_entity_poly.type
_entity_poly.pdbx_seq_one_letter_code
_entity_poly.pdbx_strand_id
1 'polypeptide(L)'
;VLQSSAHWLLLSDKSQYNPDQSKTLLQMDETISAQDTLPQKMTLALSDVPRSVVVFNPTEQFRTSVVSIVVDSPDARVVDAKTSQPMATQISAVWVEPSQASAEVFQLSFIAELPPLALLVYHVTKAPTGSTPRAHYILHRHGNLPTVHSEYFQVSPLQGTEANTPLLLSNKHLQIWSSPETGLMQKLRLQSGLVRQVQDSTSRLSLLSAQSQAVASLRSGELEVVLDRRLQQDDNRGLGQGVTDNKLTASLYHLLLEDRVGGAQEVGGASVDHLSLLAHLASLSLCHPPITMAAPTNTEVPKLHPFLPLHSSLPCDIHLLNLRTLEDPQESGSPSQEVGLLLHRKGFDCSTSPSPALSCTWTSQEEVNLDDLFSPLRFRSVRRTGLTLLRDHDESDSAHKQVLLRPMEISAFRVHLD
;
A
#
# COMPACT_ATOMS: atom_id res chain seq x y z
N VAL A 1 -17.73 -4.16 -7.93
CA VAL A 1 -16.99 -3.69 -9.13
C VAL A 1 -15.61 -4.31 -9.20
N LEU A 2 -14.69 -4.00 -8.28
CA LEU A 2 -13.29 -4.48 -8.34
C LEU A 2 -13.18 -6.01 -8.49
N GLN A 3 -13.90 -6.79 -7.67
CA GLN A 3 -13.89 -8.25 -7.75
C GLN A 3 -14.40 -8.77 -9.11
N SER A 4 -15.47 -8.18 -9.64
CA SER A 4 -16.04 -8.53 -10.94
C SER A 4 -15.08 -8.20 -12.09
N SER A 5 -14.44 -7.03 -12.04
CA SER A 5 -13.41 -6.62 -13.01
C SER A 5 -12.19 -7.54 -12.96
N ALA A 6 -11.68 -7.84 -11.75
CA ALA A 6 -10.56 -8.76 -11.57
C ALA A 6 -10.90 -10.15 -12.11
N HIS A 7 -12.08 -10.67 -11.78
CA HIS A 7 -12.55 -11.96 -12.29
C HIS A 7 -12.60 -11.97 -13.83
N TRP A 8 -13.24 -10.97 -14.46
CA TRP A 8 -13.27 -10.84 -15.91
C TRP A 8 -11.86 -10.82 -16.50
N LEU A 9 -10.95 -10.00 -15.97
CA LEU A 9 -9.59 -9.83 -16.49
C LEU A 9 -8.75 -11.11 -16.40
N LEU A 10 -8.89 -11.88 -15.32
CA LEU A 10 -8.10 -13.08 -15.04
C LEU A 10 -8.57 -14.33 -15.79
N LEU A 11 -9.81 -14.37 -16.29
CA LEU A 11 -10.30 -15.49 -17.11
C LEU A 11 -9.57 -15.55 -18.45
N SER A 12 -9.06 -16.73 -18.83
CA SER A 12 -8.52 -16.96 -20.18
C SER A 12 -9.63 -16.93 -21.23
N ASP A 13 -10.77 -17.55 -20.88
CA ASP A 13 -11.95 -17.64 -21.73
C ASP A 13 -13.06 -16.75 -21.16
N LYS A 14 -13.29 -15.62 -21.82
CA LYS A 14 -14.28 -14.62 -21.39
C LYS A 14 -15.72 -15.14 -21.46
N SER A 15 -15.98 -16.21 -22.24
CA SER A 15 -17.32 -16.82 -22.31
C SER A 15 -17.74 -17.49 -21.00
N GLN A 16 -16.78 -17.82 -20.13
CA GLN A 16 -17.03 -18.41 -18.81
C GLN A 16 -17.43 -17.37 -17.76
N TYR A 17 -17.35 -16.08 -18.08
CA TYR A 17 -17.77 -15.04 -17.16
C TYR A 17 -19.28 -14.99 -17.03
N ASN A 18 -19.77 -15.16 -15.81
CA ASN A 18 -21.16 -14.93 -15.46
C ASN A 18 -21.29 -13.60 -14.70
N PRO A 19 -22.08 -12.62 -15.20
CA PRO A 19 -22.25 -11.32 -14.55
C PRO A 19 -23.12 -11.36 -13.28
N ASP A 20 -23.73 -12.50 -12.94
CA ASP A 20 -24.57 -12.65 -11.75
C ASP A 20 -23.79 -12.36 -10.45
N GLN A 21 -24.09 -11.21 -9.83
CA GLN A 21 -23.44 -10.73 -8.61
C GLN A 21 -23.71 -11.62 -7.38
N SER A 22 -24.71 -12.51 -7.44
CA SER A 22 -24.98 -13.47 -6.36
C SER A 22 -23.92 -14.58 -6.26
N LYS A 23 -23.10 -14.78 -7.30
CA LYS A 23 -22.05 -15.80 -7.38
C LYS A 23 -20.67 -15.16 -7.56
N THR A 24 -20.25 -14.38 -6.58
CA THR A 24 -18.90 -13.77 -6.59
C THR A 24 -17.81 -14.83 -6.42
N LEU A 25 -17.10 -15.12 -7.52
CA LEU A 25 -15.97 -16.06 -7.57
C LEU A 25 -14.72 -15.56 -6.84
N LEU A 26 -14.59 -14.26 -6.66
CA LEU A 26 -13.53 -13.61 -5.88
C LEU A 26 -14.17 -12.72 -4.82
N GLN A 27 -13.67 -12.82 -3.61
CA GLN A 27 -14.05 -11.99 -2.47
C GLN A 27 -12.82 -11.23 -1.98
N MET A 28 -13.03 -10.05 -1.39
CA MET A 28 -11.93 -9.30 -0.79
C MET A 28 -11.41 -10.08 0.42
N ASP A 29 -10.09 -10.07 0.64
CA ASP A 29 -9.53 -10.70 1.84
C ASP A 29 -9.92 -9.95 3.11
N GLU A 30 -10.26 -8.67 3.00
CA GLU A 30 -10.69 -7.82 4.11
C GLU A 30 -12.13 -7.34 3.93
N THR A 31 -12.87 -7.36 5.03
CA THR A 31 -14.25 -6.87 5.11
C THR A 31 -14.42 -5.93 6.29
N ILE A 32 -15.18 -4.87 6.08
CA ILE A 32 -15.54 -3.89 7.11
C ILE A 32 -17.05 -4.04 7.33
N SER A 33 -17.44 -4.52 8.51
CA SER A 33 -18.85 -4.81 8.81
C SER A 33 -19.67 -3.56 9.09
N ALA A 34 -19.04 -2.53 9.66
CA ALA A 34 -19.60 -1.21 9.89
C ALA A 34 -18.53 -0.11 9.81
N GLN A 35 -18.97 1.12 9.57
CA GLN A 35 -18.09 2.30 9.41
C GLN A 35 -17.16 2.58 10.61
N ASP A 36 -17.49 2.04 11.79
CA ASP A 36 -16.79 2.24 13.07
C ASP A 36 -16.06 0.98 13.56
N THR A 37 -15.89 -0.02 12.68
CA THR A 37 -15.22 -1.30 12.99
C THR A 37 -13.90 -1.42 12.24
N LEU A 38 -12.93 -2.10 12.86
CA LEU A 38 -11.68 -2.44 12.19
C LEU A 38 -11.92 -3.48 11.09
N PRO A 39 -11.16 -3.42 9.98
CA PRO A 39 -11.20 -4.45 8.95
C PRO A 39 -10.91 -5.84 9.53
N GLN A 40 -11.70 -6.82 9.11
CA GLN A 40 -11.50 -8.22 9.47
C GLN A 40 -11.07 -9.02 8.25
N LYS A 41 -9.98 -9.78 8.39
CA LYS A 41 -9.50 -10.68 7.35
C LYS A 41 -10.35 -11.96 7.30
N MET A 42 -10.66 -12.40 6.10
CA MET A 42 -11.28 -13.69 5.83
C MET A 42 -10.28 -14.82 6.07
N THR A 43 -10.72 -15.86 6.78
CA THR A 43 -9.95 -17.09 6.95
C THR A 43 -10.07 -17.99 5.71
N LEU A 44 -8.92 -18.32 5.14
CA LEU A 44 -8.79 -19.25 4.03
C LEU A 44 -8.65 -20.69 4.55
N ALA A 45 -9.66 -21.53 4.28
CA ALA A 45 -9.60 -22.94 4.63
C ALA A 45 -8.66 -23.72 3.69
N LEU A 46 -7.61 -24.34 4.25
CA LEU A 46 -6.57 -25.02 3.49
C LEU A 46 -6.82 -26.53 3.39
N SER A 47 -6.61 -27.07 2.20
CA SER A 47 -6.60 -28.51 1.93
C SER A 47 -5.50 -28.84 0.92
N ASP A 48 -5.47 -30.09 0.45
CA ASP A 48 -4.57 -30.50 -0.64
C ASP A 48 -4.98 -29.89 -2.00
N VAL A 49 -6.21 -29.36 -2.11
CA VAL A 49 -6.69 -28.65 -3.30
C VAL A 49 -6.22 -27.19 -3.26
N PRO A 50 -5.57 -26.68 -4.32
CA PRO A 50 -5.05 -25.32 -4.36
C PRO A 50 -6.16 -24.28 -4.30
N ARG A 51 -6.01 -23.33 -3.38
CA ARG A 51 -6.83 -22.15 -3.22
C ARG A 51 -6.22 -20.99 -4.02
N SER A 52 -6.97 -20.38 -4.92
CA SER A 52 -6.52 -19.17 -5.63
C SER A 52 -6.60 -17.93 -4.75
N VAL A 53 -5.47 -17.24 -4.64
CA VAL A 53 -5.31 -15.92 -4.03
C VAL A 53 -4.81 -14.96 -5.10
N VAL A 54 -5.55 -13.89 -5.33
CA VAL A 54 -5.27 -12.87 -6.32
C VAL A 54 -4.72 -11.64 -5.61
N VAL A 55 -3.62 -11.09 -6.11
CA VAL A 55 -3.03 -9.85 -5.57
C VAL A 55 -3.00 -8.80 -6.67
N PHE A 56 -3.64 -7.66 -6.41
CA PHE A 56 -3.68 -6.51 -7.30
C PHE A 56 -2.70 -5.45 -6.83
N ASN A 57 -1.87 -4.94 -7.75
CA ASN A 57 -1.08 -3.75 -7.53
C ASN A 57 -1.82 -2.51 -8.05
N PRO A 58 -2.44 -1.66 -7.21
CA PRO A 58 -3.10 -0.45 -7.68
C PRO A 58 -2.15 0.67 -8.14
N THR A 59 -0.84 0.48 -8.09
CA THR A 59 0.14 1.54 -8.43
C THR A 59 0.79 1.29 -9.78
N GLU A 60 1.16 2.38 -10.45
CA GLU A 60 1.90 2.43 -11.71
C GLU A 60 3.38 2.07 -11.59
N GLN A 61 3.81 1.56 -10.42
CA GLN A 61 5.18 1.23 -10.09
C GLN A 61 5.33 -0.25 -9.77
N PHE A 62 6.43 -0.85 -10.21
CA PHE A 62 6.85 -2.16 -9.72
C PHE A 62 7.20 -2.06 -8.24
N ARG A 63 6.70 -3.01 -7.43
CA ARG A 63 7.05 -3.08 -6.03
C ARG A 63 7.15 -4.51 -5.52
N THR A 64 8.03 -4.70 -4.55
CA THR A 64 8.08 -5.92 -3.74
C THR A 64 7.31 -5.66 -2.45
N SER A 65 6.33 -6.50 -2.13
CA SER A 65 5.50 -6.34 -0.92
C SER A 65 5.35 -7.66 -0.19
N VAL A 66 5.26 -7.59 1.14
CA VAL A 66 4.78 -8.71 1.93
C VAL A 66 3.26 -8.75 1.78
N VAL A 67 2.73 -9.89 1.34
CA VAL A 67 1.30 -10.18 1.28
C VAL A 67 0.97 -11.09 2.45
N SER A 68 -0.02 -10.70 3.25
CA SER A 68 -0.44 -11.43 4.44
C SER A 68 -1.92 -11.79 4.36
N ILE A 69 -2.20 -13.09 4.45
CA ILE A 69 -3.55 -13.67 4.45
C ILE A 69 -3.76 -14.49 5.72
N VAL A 70 -5.02 -14.67 6.13
CA VAL A 70 -5.37 -15.52 7.27
C VAL A 70 -5.74 -16.91 6.77
N VAL A 71 -5.19 -17.95 7.41
CA VAL A 71 -5.40 -19.37 7.07
C VAL A 71 -5.76 -20.17 8.30
N ASP A 72 -6.41 -21.32 8.13
CA ASP A 72 -6.82 -22.23 9.21
C ASP A 72 -5.78 -23.31 9.56
N SER A 73 -4.58 -23.25 8.97
CA SER A 73 -3.53 -24.23 9.17
C SER A 73 -2.17 -23.57 9.42
N PRO A 74 -1.36 -24.07 10.38
CA PRO A 74 -0.06 -23.49 10.70
C PRO A 74 1.03 -23.85 9.68
N ASP A 75 0.73 -24.75 8.75
CA ASP A 75 1.65 -25.22 7.72
C ASP A 75 0.99 -25.06 6.35
N ALA A 76 1.54 -24.15 5.55
CA ALA A 76 0.97 -23.76 4.26
C ALA A 76 2.06 -23.51 3.22
N ARG A 77 1.76 -23.89 1.98
CA ARG A 77 2.64 -23.69 0.83
C ARG A 77 1.99 -22.69 -0.12
N VAL A 78 2.78 -21.74 -0.60
CA VAL A 78 2.37 -20.78 -1.62
C VAL A 78 3.23 -20.97 -2.86
N VAL A 79 2.59 -21.03 -4.02
CA VAL A 79 3.27 -21.06 -5.33
C VAL A 79 2.68 -20.01 -6.26
N ASP A 80 3.51 -19.45 -7.14
CA ASP A 80 3.03 -18.64 -8.25
C ASP A 80 2.22 -19.52 -9.23
N ALA A 81 0.99 -19.11 -9.56
CA ALA A 81 0.07 -19.95 -10.33
C ALA A 81 0.50 -20.15 -11.80
N LYS A 82 1.31 -19.23 -12.36
CA LYS A 82 1.76 -19.27 -13.75
C LYS A 82 3.02 -20.12 -13.91
N THR A 83 3.99 -19.93 -13.02
CA THR A 83 5.34 -20.52 -13.09
C THR A 83 5.48 -21.75 -12.21
N SER A 84 4.55 -21.98 -11.27
CA SER A 84 4.65 -23.00 -10.22
C SER A 84 5.87 -22.83 -9.29
N GLN A 85 6.51 -21.65 -9.31
CA GLN A 85 7.63 -21.34 -8.44
C GLN A 85 7.15 -21.26 -6.97
N PRO A 86 7.85 -21.90 -6.02
CA PRO A 86 7.52 -21.78 -4.60
C PRO A 86 7.91 -20.41 -4.05
N MET A 87 7.04 -19.81 -3.24
CA MET A 87 7.29 -18.56 -2.55
C MET A 87 7.86 -18.84 -1.15
N ALA A 88 8.78 -17.99 -0.68
CA ALA A 88 9.23 -18.02 0.71
C ALA A 88 8.08 -17.57 1.62
N THR A 89 7.74 -18.39 2.60
CA THR A 89 6.60 -18.15 3.50
C THR A 89 7.04 -18.10 4.96
N GLN A 90 6.26 -17.37 5.76
CA GLN A 90 6.35 -17.35 7.22
C GLN A 90 4.94 -17.41 7.79
N ILE A 91 4.74 -18.21 8.84
CA ILE A 91 3.51 -18.23 9.61
C ILE A 91 3.67 -17.43 10.91
N SER A 92 2.67 -16.60 11.22
CA SER A 92 2.63 -15.73 12.38
C SER A 92 1.32 -15.95 13.15
N ALA A 93 1.34 -15.74 14.46
CA ALA A 93 0.17 -15.81 15.33
C ALA A 93 -0.83 -14.69 15.00
N VAL A 94 -2.11 -15.05 15.00
CA VAL A 94 -3.22 -14.10 15.10
C VAL A 94 -3.60 -13.99 16.58
N TRP A 95 -3.50 -12.80 17.16
CA TRP A 95 -3.78 -12.56 18.57
C TRP A 95 -5.26 -12.23 18.75
N VAL A 96 -5.99 -13.09 19.49
CA VAL A 96 -7.41 -12.88 19.81
C VAL A 96 -7.54 -11.97 21.03
N GLU A 97 -6.62 -12.13 21.98
CA GLU A 97 -6.43 -11.25 23.12
C GLU A 97 -4.94 -10.89 23.26
N PRO A 98 -4.58 -9.81 24.00
CA PRO A 98 -3.18 -9.43 24.20
C PRO A 98 -2.25 -10.52 24.75
N SER A 99 -2.80 -11.56 25.39
CA SER A 99 -2.06 -12.70 25.95
C SER A 99 -2.47 -14.07 25.37
N GLN A 100 -3.27 -14.09 24.31
CA GLN A 100 -3.78 -15.33 23.72
C GLN A 100 -3.64 -15.33 22.21
N ALA A 101 -2.75 -16.19 21.71
CA ALA A 101 -2.66 -16.50 20.30
C ALA A 101 -3.78 -17.48 19.92
N SER A 102 -4.36 -17.31 18.74
CA SER A 102 -5.33 -18.26 18.18
C SER A 102 -4.68 -19.62 17.94
N ALA A 103 -5.43 -20.68 18.23
CA ALA A 103 -5.09 -22.06 17.86
C ALA A 103 -5.76 -22.49 16.54
N GLU A 104 -6.70 -21.69 16.03
CA GLU A 104 -7.56 -22.03 14.88
C GLU A 104 -7.17 -21.26 13.62
N VAL A 105 -6.58 -20.07 13.77
CA VAL A 105 -6.26 -19.20 12.64
C VAL A 105 -4.86 -18.59 12.76
N PHE A 106 -4.21 -18.44 11.61
CA PHE A 106 -2.82 -18.04 11.51
C PHE A 106 -2.62 -17.04 10.38
N GLN A 107 -1.64 -16.15 10.50
CA GLN A 107 -1.29 -15.21 9.45
C GLN A 107 -0.15 -15.78 8.60
N LEU A 108 -0.47 -16.19 7.38
CA LEU A 108 0.50 -16.61 6.37
C LEU A 108 1.01 -15.39 5.61
N SER A 109 2.32 -15.18 5.62
CA SER A 109 2.96 -14.07 4.92
C SER A 109 3.96 -14.59 3.89
N PHE A 110 3.98 -13.97 2.71
CA PHE A 110 4.93 -14.27 1.64
C PHE A 110 5.31 -12.99 0.89
N ILE A 111 6.46 -13.01 0.23
CA ILE A 111 6.95 -11.87 -0.55
C ILE A 111 6.44 -12.00 -1.98
N ALA A 112 5.76 -10.98 -2.48
CA ALA A 112 5.27 -10.88 -3.84
C ALA A 112 5.99 -9.76 -4.59
N GLU A 113 6.45 -10.07 -5.80
CA GLU A 113 6.92 -9.08 -6.77
C GLU A 113 5.73 -8.67 -7.64
N LEU A 114 5.35 -7.40 -7.58
CA LEU A 114 4.11 -6.89 -8.12
C LEU A 114 4.41 -5.91 -9.27
N PRO A 115 4.21 -6.32 -10.53
CA PRO A 115 4.29 -5.42 -11.67
C PRO A 115 3.24 -4.30 -11.59
N PRO A 116 3.45 -3.18 -12.30
CA PRO A 116 2.58 -2.02 -12.22
C PRO A 116 1.17 -2.32 -12.76
N LEU A 117 0.15 -1.92 -12.01
CA LEU A 117 -1.28 -2.15 -12.30
C LEU A 117 -1.69 -3.63 -12.50
N ALA A 118 -0.83 -4.58 -12.11
CA ALA A 118 -1.03 -5.99 -12.40
C ALA A 118 -1.94 -6.73 -11.42
N LEU A 119 -2.61 -7.76 -11.91
CA LEU A 119 -3.28 -8.80 -11.11
C LEU A 119 -2.46 -10.09 -11.23
N LEU A 120 -1.90 -10.55 -10.12
CA LEU A 120 -1.19 -11.83 -10.05
C LEU A 120 -2.01 -12.88 -9.32
N VAL A 121 -1.76 -14.16 -9.62
CA VAL A 121 -2.48 -15.29 -9.03
C VAL A 121 -1.47 -16.21 -8.36
N TYR A 122 -1.76 -16.54 -7.10
CA TYR A 122 -1.00 -17.49 -6.30
C TYR A 122 -1.91 -18.64 -5.89
N HIS A 123 -1.35 -19.84 -5.79
CA HIS A 123 -2.03 -21.00 -5.23
C HIS A 123 -1.51 -21.29 -3.82
N VAL A 124 -2.44 -21.41 -2.88
CA VAL A 124 -2.17 -21.74 -1.48
C VAL A 124 -2.72 -23.12 -1.19
N THR A 125 -1.90 -24.01 -0.64
CA THR A 125 -2.30 -25.36 -0.21
C THR A 125 -1.86 -25.60 1.21
N LYS A 126 -2.51 -26.55 1.87
CA LYS A 126 -1.99 -27.13 3.11
C LYS A 126 -0.62 -27.75 2.85
N ALA A 127 0.28 -27.66 3.82
CA ALA A 127 1.60 -28.26 3.74
C ALA A 127 1.83 -29.28 4.88
N PRO A 128 2.82 -30.17 4.75
CA PRO A 128 3.17 -31.11 5.82
C PRO A 128 3.55 -30.40 7.12
N THR A 129 3.27 -31.03 8.25
CA THR A 129 3.54 -30.46 9.58
C THR A 129 5.01 -30.07 9.75
N GLY A 130 5.27 -28.84 10.19
CA GLY A 130 6.61 -28.30 10.42
C GLY A 130 7.36 -27.85 9.17
N SER A 131 6.67 -27.72 8.03
CA SER A 131 7.27 -27.25 6.77
C SER A 131 7.36 -25.73 6.69
N THR A 132 6.54 -24.99 7.44
CA THR A 132 6.49 -23.53 7.38
C THR A 132 7.24 -22.89 8.55
N PRO A 133 8.22 -22.00 8.30
CA PRO A 133 8.90 -21.26 9.36
C PRO A 133 7.93 -20.44 10.21
N ARG A 134 8.05 -20.54 11.53
CA ARG A 134 7.17 -19.86 12.49
C ARG A 134 7.86 -18.65 13.10
N ALA A 135 7.09 -17.57 13.30
CA ALA A 135 7.56 -16.41 14.03
C ALA A 135 7.87 -16.75 15.51
N HIS A 136 8.89 -16.10 16.06
CA HIS A 136 9.20 -16.14 17.50
C HIS A 136 8.80 -14.81 18.12
N TYR A 137 8.01 -14.87 19.19
CA TYR A 137 7.53 -13.71 19.91
C TYR A 137 8.29 -13.51 21.22
N ILE A 138 8.70 -12.25 21.45
CA ILE A 138 9.26 -11.81 22.72
C ILE A 138 8.27 -10.81 23.31
N LEU A 139 7.69 -11.12 24.48
CA LEU A 139 6.70 -10.24 25.11
C LEU A 139 7.38 -9.32 26.13
N HIS A 140 7.12 -8.02 25.97
CA HIS A 140 7.54 -6.98 26.91
C HIS A 140 6.31 -6.38 27.59
N ARG A 141 6.21 -6.47 28.92
CA ARG A 141 5.14 -5.82 29.69
C ARG A 141 5.67 -5.36 31.03
N HIS A 142 5.33 -4.12 31.40
CA HIS A 142 5.58 -3.61 32.75
C HIS A 142 4.62 -4.26 33.76
N GLY A 143 5.16 -4.89 34.81
CA GLY A 143 4.40 -5.59 35.86
C GLY A 143 4.37 -7.12 35.72
N ASN A 144 3.38 -7.77 36.34
CA ASN A 144 3.26 -9.23 36.25
C ASN A 144 2.90 -9.65 34.82
N LEU A 145 3.77 -10.44 34.19
CA LEU A 145 3.51 -11.04 32.89
C LEU A 145 2.38 -12.08 33.04
N PRO A 146 1.26 -11.93 32.31
CA PRO A 146 0.28 -13.01 32.22
C PRO A 146 0.92 -14.21 31.52
N THR A 147 0.49 -15.42 31.89
CA THR A 147 0.83 -16.61 31.14
C THR A 147 0.31 -16.45 29.72
N VAL A 148 1.22 -16.39 28.74
CA VAL A 148 0.83 -16.29 27.33
C VAL A 148 0.51 -17.69 26.83
N HIS A 149 -0.69 -17.87 26.31
CA HIS A 149 -1.13 -19.13 25.75
C HIS A 149 -0.83 -19.16 24.25
N SER A 150 0.05 -20.07 23.85
CA SER A 150 0.37 -20.34 22.45
C SER A 150 0.71 -21.81 22.26
N GLU A 151 0.02 -22.47 21.33
CA GLU A 151 0.26 -23.89 21.00
C GLU A 151 1.34 -24.05 19.92
N TYR A 152 1.35 -23.14 18.94
CA TYR A 152 2.17 -23.27 17.73
C TYR A 152 3.42 -22.39 17.74
N PHE A 153 3.51 -21.40 18.62
CA PHE A 153 4.56 -20.39 18.60
C PHE A 153 5.37 -20.39 19.88
N GLN A 154 6.67 -20.16 19.72
CA GLN A 154 7.54 -19.90 20.86
C GLN A 154 7.28 -18.47 21.33
N VAL A 155 6.92 -18.33 22.61
CA VAL A 155 6.75 -17.05 23.28
C VAL A 155 7.68 -17.02 24.47
N SER A 156 8.60 -16.06 24.49
CA SER A 156 9.54 -15.86 25.60
C SER A 156 9.29 -14.53 26.30
N PRO A 157 9.18 -14.50 27.64
CA PRO A 157 9.12 -13.24 28.39
C PRO A 157 10.52 -12.60 28.45
N LEU A 158 10.58 -11.26 28.44
CA LEU A 158 11.79 -10.54 28.85
C LEU A 158 11.95 -10.66 30.38
N GLN A 159 13.09 -11.17 30.85
CA GLN A 159 13.35 -11.45 32.26
C GLN A 159 14.29 -10.40 32.88
N GLY A 160 14.11 -10.12 34.18
CA GLY A 160 15.07 -9.35 34.98
C GLY A 160 15.11 -7.84 34.66
N THR A 161 16.31 -7.25 34.71
CA THR A 161 16.54 -5.81 34.49
C THR A 161 16.21 -5.32 33.07
N GLU A 162 16.06 -6.24 32.10
CA GLU A 162 15.70 -5.93 30.71
C GLU A 162 14.21 -5.57 30.55
N ALA A 163 13.34 -5.93 31.51
CA ALA A 163 11.91 -5.60 31.45
C ALA A 163 11.58 -4.13 31.78
N ASN A 164 12.55 -3.39 32.34
CA ASN A 164 12.43 -1.96 32.60
C ASN A 164 13.29 -1.12 31.63
N THR A 165 14.00 -1.76 30.70
CA THR A 165 14.72 -1.04 29.66
C THR A 165 13.76 -0.63 28.55
N PRO A 166 13.90 0.58 27.98
CA PRO A 166 13.06 0.99 26.87
C PRO A 166 13.24 0.02 25.69
N LEU A 167 12.12 -0.31 25.01
CA LEU A 167 12.13 -1.24 23.89
C LEU A 167 12.99 -0.66 22.76
N LEU A 168 14.12 -1.30 22.47
CA LEU A 168 15.05 -0.87 21.44
C LEU A 168 14.83 -1.66 20.14
N LEU A 169 14.40 -0.97 19.09
CA LEU A 169 14.46 -1.48 17.73
C LEU A 169 15.68 -0.86 17.05
N SER A 170 16.60 -1.69 16.57
CA SER A 170 17.83 -1.23 15.92
C SER A 170 17.98 -1.88 14.56
N ASN A 171 18.36 -1.10 13.56
CA ASN A 171 18.91 -1.59 12.31
C ASN A 171 20.27 -0.92 12.05
N LYS A 172 20.86 -1.16 10.87
CA LYS A 172 22.16 -0.58 10.48
C LYS A 172 22.18 0.96 10.43
N HIS A 173 21.01 1.59 10.41
CA HIS A 173 20.85 3.03 10.18
C HIS A 173 20.37 3.77 11.44
N LEU A 174 19.44 3.18 12.19
CA LEU A 174 18.74 3.83 13.28
C LEU A 174 18.49 2.90 14.47
N GLN A 175 18.32 3.54 15.62
CA GLN A 175 17.85 2.99 16.88
C GLN A 175 16.60 3.76 17.27
N ILE A 176 15.54 3.04 17.61
CA ILE A 176 14.30 3.59 18.12
C ILE A 176 14.10 3.03 19.52
N TRP A 177 13.77 3.90 20.46
CA TRP A 177 13.33 3.51 21.80
C TRP A 177 11.85 3.81 21.92
N SER A 178 11.11 2.83 22.41
CA SER A 178 9.73 3.01 22.82
C SER A 178 9.60 2.92 24.34
N SER A 179 8.64 3.66 24.88
CA SER A 179 8.23 3.58 26.28
C SER A 179 7.84 2.15 26.60
N PRO A 180 8.43 1.53 27.63
CA PRO A 180 8.05 0.20 28.07
C PRO A 180 6.61 0.14 28.62
N GLU A 181 6.05 1.27 29.05
CA GLU A 181 4.69 1.37 29.60
C GLU A 181 3.62 1.57 28.53
N THR A 182 3.87 2.44 27.55
CA THR A 182 2.87 2.85 26.54
C THR A 182 3.09 2.21 25.17
N GLY A 183 4.29 1.65 24.93
CA GLY A 183 4.70 1.16 23.61
C GLY A 183 4.97 2.27 22.59
N LEU A 184 4.69 3.53 22.93
CA LEU A 184 4.89 4.68 22.05
C LEU A 184 6.38 4.98 21.88
N MET A 185 6.77 5.30 20.65
CA MET A 185 8.12 5.74 20.33
C MET A 185 8.45 7.01 21.15
N GLN A 186 9.50 6.94 21.95
CA GLN A 186 10.00 8.05 22.76
C GLN A 186 11.19 8.76 22.10
N LYS A 187 12.05 7.99 21.44
CA LYS A 187 13.31 8.51 20.91
C LYS A 187 13.71 7.76 19.66
N LEU A 188 14.30 8.49 18.72
CA LEU A 188 15.03 7.94 17.59
C LEU A 188 16.46 8.49 17.61
N ARG A 189 17.44 7.64 17.31
CA ARG A 189 18.86 8.00 17.20
C ARG A 189 19.43 7.31 15.98
N LEU A 190 20.23 8.04 15.22
CA LEU A 190 20.95 7.46 14.10
C LEU A 190 22.23 6.79 14.59
N GLN A 191 22.61 5.69 13.96
CA GLN A 191 23.85 4.96 14.29
C GLN A 191 25.12 5.81 14.04
N SER A 192 25.01 6.88 13.25
CA SER A 192 26.07 7.88 13.06
C SER A 192 26.36 8.73 14.31
N GLY A 193 25.60 8.57 15.40
CA GLY A 193 25.83 9.25 16.68
C GLY A 193 25.40 10.72 16.73
N LEU A 194 25.04 11.31 15.59
CA LEU A 194 24.57 12.68 15.45
C LEU A 194 23.07 12.80 15.77
N VAL A 195 22.72 13.80 16.58
CA VAL A 195 21.34 14.28 16.70
C VAL A 195 21.09 15.13 15.46
N ARG A 196 20.20 14.66 14.58
CA ARG A 196 19.85 15.38 13.35
C ARG A 196 18.53 16.12 13.54
N GLN A 197 18.43 17.32 12.99
CA GLN A 197 17.16 18.05 12.95
C GLN A 197 16.18 17.30 12.01
N VAL A 198 14.87 17.60 12.09
CA VAL A 198 13.86 17.02 11.17
C VAL A 198 14.31 17.16 9.70
N GLN A 199 15.00 18.25 9.39
CA GLN A 199 15.79 18.39 8.18
C GLN A 199 17.04 19.25 8.48
N ASP A 200 18.21 18.83 7.98
CA ASP A 200 19.44 19.62 7.98
C ASP A 200 20.15 19.56 6.61
N SER A 201 21.35 20.11 6.50
CA SER A 201 22.15 20.10 5.25
C SER A 201 22.64 18.71 4.81
N THR A 202 22.49 17.70 5.68
CA THR A 202 23.05 16.36 5.51
C THR A 202 22.01 15.25 5.58
N SER A 203 20.79 15.55 6.05
CA SER A 203 19.72 14.58 6.22
C SER A 203 18.33 15.19 6.24
N ARG A 204 17.35 14.31 6.04
CA ARG A 204 15.94 14.59 6.28
C ARG A 204 15.27 13.37 6.91
N LEU A 205 14.43 13.64 7.90
CA LEU A 205 13.49 12.69 8.48
C LEU A 205 12.07 13.07 8.03
N SER A 206 11.46 12.22 7.23
CA SER A 206 10.09 12.39 6.74
C SER A 206 9.16 11.39 7.41
N LEU A 207 8.08 11.87 8.03
CA LEU A 207 6.97 11.03 8.46
C LEU A 207 5.90 11.04 7.37
N LEU A 208 5.71 9.89 6.72
CA LEU A 208 4.65 9.69 5.73
C LEU A 208 3.46 9.00 6.42
N SER A 209 2.25 9.44 6.12
CA SER A 209 1.02 8.97 6.75
C SER A 209 0.01 8.53 5.70
N ALA A 210 -0.73 7.44 5.98
CA ALA A 210 -1.87 7.01 5.16
C ALA A 210 -3.17 7.77 5.51
N GLN A 211 -3.17 8.55 6.59
CA GLN A 211 -4.33 9.24 7.14
C GLN A 211 -4.04 10.71 7.48
N SER A 212 -5.07 11.55 7.44
CA SER A 212 -4.96 12.97 7.82
C SER A 212 -4.90 13.13 9.34
N GLN A 213 -3.83 13.73 9.84
CA GLN A 213 -3.60 13.94 11.28
C GLN A 213 -2.94 15.29 11.55
N ALA A 214 -3.07 15.77 12.79
CA ALA A 214 -2.37 16.95 13.25
C ALA A 214 -0.93 16.58 13.62
N VAL A 215 0.01 17.33 13.07
CA VAL A 215 1.44 17.18 13.33
C VAL A 215 2.05 18.52 13.74
N ALA A 216 3.07 18.48 14.58
CA ALA A 216 3.81 19.66 15.00
C ALA A 216 5.30 19.36 15.18
N SER A 217 6.13 20.39 15.09
CA SER A 217 7.53 20.36 15.53
C SER A 217 7.71 21.51 16.52
N LEU A 218 7.50 21.24 17.81
CA LEU A 218 7.51 22.27 18.86
C LEU A 218 8.94 22.60 19.33
N ARG A 219 9.89 21.69 19.08
CA ARG A 219 11.32 21.88 19.34
C ARG A 219 12.13 21.40 18.15
N SER A 220 13.31 21.99 17.98
CA SER A 220 14.25 21.59 16.93
C SER A 220 14.59 20.10 17.06
N GLY A 221 14.36 19.34 15.99
CA GLY A 221 14.63 17.91 15.95
C GLY A 221 13.51 17.01 16.48
N GLU A 222 12.36 17.57 16.86
CA GLU A 222 11.19 16.81 17.31
C GLU A 222 10.07 16.83 16.26
N LEU A 223 9.33 15.73 16.17
CA LEU A 223 8.10 15.62 15.39
C LEU A 223 7.05 14.93 16.26
N GLU A 224 5.94 15.62 16.48
CA GLU A 224 4.82 15.17 17.31
C GLU A 224 3.59 14.94 16.43
N VAL A 225 2.86 13.87 16.70
CA VAL A 225 1.65 13.49 15.96
C VAL A 225 0.53 13.24 16.96
N VAL A 226 -0.61 13.89 16.73
CA VAL A 226 -1.84 13.64 17.48
C VAL A 226 -2.51 12.38 16.92
N LEU A 227 -2.60 11.33 17.73
CA LEU A 227 -3.18 10.04 17.32
C LEU A 227 -4.71 10.01 17.43
N ASP A 228 -5.26 10.56 18.52
CA ASP A 228 -6.70 10.66 18.76
C ASP A 228 -6.99 11.78 19.79
N ARG A 229 -8.25 12.22 19.89
CA ARG A 229 -8.72 13.20 20.89
C ARG A 229 -10.05 12.77 21.51
N ARG A 230 -10.15 12.86 22.83
CA ARG A 230 -11.41 12.71 23.57
C ARG A 230 -11.67 13.97 24.40
N LEU A 231 -12.82 14.60 24.20
CA LEU A 231 -13.19 15.87 24.82
C LEU A 231 -14.60 15.78 25.39
N GLN A 232 -14.78 16.10 26.66
CA GLN A 232 -16.09 16.05 27.33
C GLN A 232 -16.93 17.32 27.11
N GLN A 233 -16.33 18.36 26.54
CA GLN A 233 -16.92 19.69 26.42
C GLN A 233 -17.04 20.12 24.96
N ASP A 234 -18.11 20.84 24.66
CA ASP A 234 -18.30 21.52 23.39
C ASP A 234 -17.39 22.75 23.28
N ASP A 235 -17.00 23.12 22.08
CA ASP A 235 -16.15 24.28 21.79
C ASP A 235 -16.95 25.55 21.46
N ASN A 236 -18.29 25.51 21.57
CA ASN A 236 -19.23 26.57 21.24
C ASN A 236 -19.12 27.06 19.79
N ARG A 237 -18.80 26.15 18.85
CA ARG A 237 -18.81 26.43 17.40
C ARG A 237 -20.02 25.85 16.66
N GLY A 238 -21.02 25.37 17.39
CA GLY A 238 -22.34 25.00 16.85
C GLY A 238 -22.64 23.50 16.81
N LEU A 239 -21.70 22.65 17.22
CA LEU A 239 -21.92 21.20 17.30
C LEU A 239 -22.76 20.82 18.53
N GLY A 240 -22.58 21.52 19.66
CA GLY A 240 -23.38 21.35 20.87
C GLY A 240 -23.03 20.09 21.69
N GLN A 241 -21.86 19.50 21.46
CA GLN A 241 -21.37 18.33 22.19
C GLN A 241 -19.84 18.23 22.13
N GLY A 242 -19.26 17.48 23.08
CA GLY A 242 -17.86 17.08 23.01
C GLY A 242 -17.59 15.97 21.98
N VAL A 243 -16.36 15.45 21.99
CA VAL A 243 -15.94 14.30 21.18
C VAL A 243 -15.70 13.12 22.12
N THR A 244 -16.70 12.26 22.26
CA THR A 244 -16.70 11.14 23.22
C THR A 244 -17.05 9.78 22.60
N ASP A 245 -17.11 9.72 21.29
CA ASP A 245 -17.47 8.56 20.47
C ASP A 245 -16.25 7.85 19.88
N ASN A 246 -15.07 7.99 20.52
CA ASN A 246 -13.82 7.35 20.10
C ASN A 246 -14.01 5.84 19.86
N LYS A 247 -13.38 5.36 18.80
CA LYS A 247 -13.34 3.95 18.40
C LYS A 247 -11.88 3.58 18.16
N LEU A 248 -11.59 2.28 18.21
CA LEU A 248 -10.25 1.82 17.84
C LEU A 248 -10.01 2.11 16.37
N THR A 249 -8.93 2.82 16.07
CA THR A 249 -8.55 3.18 14.70
C THR A 249 -7.10 2.80 14.48
N ALA A 250 -6.84 2.04 13.41
CA ALA A 250 -5.48 1.73 12.99
C ALA A 250 -4.91 2.92 12.22
N SER A 251 -3.72 3.38 12.61
CA SER A 251 -2.97 4.41 11.90
C SER A 251 -1.70 3.79 11.32
N LEU A 252 -1.40 4.10 10.05
CA LEU A 252 -0.23 3.56 9.36
C LEU A 252 0.71 4.70 8.97
N TYR A 253 1.99 4.50 9.25
CA TYR A 253 3.05 5.48 9.00
C TYR A 253 4.29 4.81 8.42
N HIS A 254 5.01 5.54 7.59
CA HIS A 254 6.39 5.23 7.23
C HIS A 254 7.31 6.34 7.73
N LEU A 255 8.36 5.94 8.46
CA LEU A 255 9.41 6.85 8.89
C LEU A 255 10.59 6.69 7.93
N LEU A 256 10.82 7.71 7.10
CA LEU A 256 11.83 7.69 6.07
C LEU A 256 12.98 8.63 6.47
N LEU A 257 14.18 8.06 6.57
CA LEU A 257 15.40 8.81 6.79
C LEU A 257 16.23 8.80 5.51
N GLU A 258 16.66 9.98 5.07
CA GLU A 258 17.42 10.17 3.85
C GLU A 258 18.66 11.01 4.15
N ASP A 259 19.77 10.68 3.49
CA ASP A 259 20.93 11.57 3.44
C ASP A 259 20.74 12.60 2.33
N ARG A 260 21.22 13.82 2.58
CA ARG A 260 21.18 14.95 1.64
C ARG A 260 22.57 15.39 1.24
N VAL A 261 22.67 15.85 0.00
CA VAL A 261 23.86 16.44 -0.60
C VAL A 261 23.49 17.86 -1.01
N GLY A 262 23.84 18.83 -0.16
CA GLY A 262 23.58 20.25 -0.39
C GLY A 262 22.41 20.81 0.44
N GLY A 263 22.39 22.13 0.58
CA GLY A 263 21.32 22.85 1.27
C GLY A 263 20.09 23.07 0.39
N ALA A 264 18.97 23.47 1.00
CA ALA A 264 17.76 23.84 0.27
C ALA A 264 18.06 24.93 -0.78
N GLN A 265 17.64 24.72 -2.03
CA GLN A 265 17.76 25.73 -3.06
C GLN A 265 16.73 26.84 -2.81
N GLU A 266 17.21 28.05 -2.49
CA GLU A 266 16.35 29.23 -2.45
C GLU A 266 16.05 29.70 -3.88
N VAL A 267 14.77 29.70 -4.26
CA VAL A 267 14.31 30.24 -5.55
C VAL A 267 13.37 31.40 -5.26
N GLY A 268 13.76 32.62 -5.64
CA GLY A 268 12.91 33.81 -5.50
C GLY A 268 12.66 34.26 -4.06
N GLY A 269 13.53 33.92 -3.11
CA GLY A 269 13.41 34.31 -1.69
C GLY A 269 12.46 33.45 -0.85
N ALA A 270 11.92 32.36 -1.42
CA ALA A 270 11.18 31.33 -0.70
C ALA A 270 11.84 29.96 -0.90
N SER A 271 12.06 29.21 0.19
CA SER A 271 12.45 27.81 0.12
C SER A 271 11.19 26.96 -0.10
N VAL A 272 10.97 26.46 -1.32
CA VAL A 272 9.93 25.45 -1.56
C VAL A 272 10.57 24.07 -1.42
N ASP A 273 10.43 23.49 -0.24
CA ASP A 273 10.89 22.12 0.00
C ASP A 273 9.96 21.12 -0.68
N HIS A 274 10.56 20.25 -1.50
CA HIS A 274 9.87 19.14 -2.15
C HIS A 274 10.30 17.83 -1.48
N LEU A 275 9.41 16.84 -1.50
CA LEU A 275 9.77 15.47 -1.14
C LEU A 275 10.82 14.92 -2.12
N SER A 276 11.66 13.99 -1.68
CA SER A 276 12.48 13.21 -2.62
C SER A 276 11.58 12.30 -3.46
N LEU A 277 12.17 11.77 -4.52
CA LEU A 277 11.54 10.74 -5.33
C LEU A 277 11.21 9.48 -4.50
N LEU A 278 12.10 9.08 -3.60
CA LEU A 278 11.85 7.93 -2.71
C LEU A 278 10.69 8.19 -1.74
N ALA A 279 10.60 9.38 -1.16
CA ALA A 279 9.49 9.76 -0.29
C ALA A 279 8.15 9.77 -1.04
N HIS A 280 8.13 10.26 -2.28
CA HIS A 280 6.94 10.21 -3.14
C HIS A 280 6.49 8.77 -3.44
N LEU A 281 7.43 7.86 -3.73
CA LEU A 281 7.12 6.44 -3.99
C LEU A 281 6.68 5.71 -2.71
N ALA A 282 7.33 5.98 -1.58
CA ALA A 282 6.97 5.42 -0.29
C ALA A 282 5.58 5.90 0.16
N SER A 283 5.24 7.16 -0.07
CA SER A 283 3.90 7.71 0.18
C SER A 283 2.86 7.11 -0.76
N LEU A 284 3.20 6.92 -2.03
CA LEU A 284 2.29 6.27 -3.00
C LEU A 284 1.95 4.85 -2.57
N SER A 285 2.96 4.05 -2.20
CA SER A 285 2.76 2.67 -1.75
C SER A 285 2.00 2.60 -0.41
N LEU A 286 2.21 3.58 0.47
CA LEU A 286 1.50 3.69 1.75
C LEU A 286 0.01 3.97 1.56
N CYS A 287 -0.34 4.90 0.67
CA CYS A 287 -1.73 5.27 0.40
C CYS A 287 -2.47 4.26 -0.50
N HIS A 288 -1.74 3.46 -1.28
CA HIS A 288 -2.30 2.48 -2.21
C HIS A 288 -1.67 1.09 -1.99
N PRO A 289 -1.97 0.41 -0.87
CA PRO A 289 -1.44 -0.92 -0.58
C PRO A 289 -1.93 -1.96 -1.60
N PRO A 290 -1.24 -3.10 -1.77
CA PRO A 290 -1.74 -4.19 -2.62
C PRO A 290 -3.09 -4.68 -2.12
N ILE A 291 -4.00 -4.95 -3.05
CA ILE A 291 -5.35 -5.42 -2.73
C ILE A 291 -5.38 -6.93 -2.93
N THR A 292 -5.76 -7.68 -1.90
CA THR A 292 -5.82 -9.14 -1.95
C THR A 292 -7.27 -9.61 -2.07
N MET A 293 -7.48 -10.60 -2.92
CA MET A 293 -8.74 -11.28 -3.10
C MET A 293 -8.53 -12.79 -3.04
N ALA A 294 -9.52 -13.52 -2.57
CA ALA A 294 -9.50 -14.97 -2.54
C ALA A 294 -10.84 -15.52 -3.02
N ALA A 295 -10.83 -16.73 -3.56
CA ALA A 295 -12.08 -17.42 -3.85
C ALA A 295 -12.84 -17.77 -2.55
N PRO A 296 -14.15 -18.04 -2.59
CA PRO A 296 -14.84 -18.63 -1.44
C PRO A 296 -14.46 -20.11 -1.27
N THR A 297 -14.63 -20.64 -0.07
CA THR A 297 -14.51 -22.09 0.19
C THR A 297 -15.56 -22.84 -0.63
N ASN A 298 -15.18 -23.97 -1.25
CA ASN A 298 -16.02 -24.82 -2.11
C ASN A 298 -16.40 -24.26 -3.49
N THR A 299 -15.72 -23.22 -3.98
CA THR A 299 -15.92 -22.75 -5.36
C THR A 299 -14.79 -23.22 -6.26
N GLU A 300 -15.09 -24.08 -7.23
CA GLU A 300 -14.15 -24.37 -8.31
C GLU A 300 -13.98 -23.12 -9.15
N VAL A 301 -12.78 -22.53 -9.08
CA VAL A 301 -12.45 -21.37 -9.89
C VAL A 301 -11.85 -21.87 -11.21
N PRO A 302 -12.35 -21.42 -12.37
CA PRO A 302 -11.70 -21.71 -13.64
C PRO A 302 -10.25 -21.23 -13.62
N LYS A 303 -9.43 -21.77 -14.52
CA LYS A 303 -8.00 -21.44 -14.58
C LYS A 303 -7.81 -19.93 -14.78
N LEU A 304 -7.28 -19.27 -13.76
CA LEU A 304 -6.99 -17.84 -13.78
C LEU A 304 -5.57 -17.59 -14.29
N HIS A 305 -5.39 -16.52 -15.05
CA HIS A 305 -4.11 -16.09 -15.60
C HIS A 305 -3.78 -14.67 -15.15
N PRO A 306 -2.51 -14.35 -14.85
CA PRO A 306 -2.14 -13.01 -14.45
C PRO A 306 -2.43 -12.00 -15.56
N PHE A 307 -2.89 -10.82 -15.16
CA PHE A 307 -3.15 -9.70 -16.04
C PHE A 307 -2.08 -8.63 -15.84
N LEU A 308 -1.39 -8.27 -16.92
CA LEU A 308 -0.29 -7.30 -16.93
C LEU A 308 -0.67 -6.16 -17.91
N PRO A 309 -1.30 -5.07 -17.42
CA PRO A 309 -1.78 -3.99 -18.29
C PRO A 309 -0.67 -3.03 -18.74
N LEU A 310 0.51 -3.11 -18.13
CA LEU A 310 1.63 -2.22 -18.40
C LEU A 310 2.88 -3.02 -18.76
N HIS A 311 3.62 -2.58 -19.79
CA HIS A 311 4.88 -3.20 -20.19
C HIS A 311 6.03 -2.89 -19.24
N SER A 312 6.01 -1.70 -18.63
CA SER A 312 7.03 -1.22 -17.70
C SER A 312 6.41 -0.27 -16.67
N SER A 313 7.16 0.06 -15.61
CA SER A 313 6.71 1.07 -14.65
C SER A 313 6.68 2.45 -15.31
N LEU A 314 5.72 3.29 -14.92
CA LEU A 314 5.73 4.69 -15.31
C LEU A 314 6.98 5.37 -14.75
N PRO A 315 7.44 6.50 -15.35
CA PRO A 315 8.52 7.28 -14.77
C PRO A 315 8.25 7.58 -13.29
N CYS A 316 9.27 7.53 -12.44
CA CYS A 316 9.10 7.61 -10.99
C CYS A 316 8.39 8.89 -10.51
N ASP A 317 8.51 9.97 -11.29
CA ASP A 317 7.91 11.28 -11.05
C ASP A 317 6.51 11.43 -11.66
N ILE A 318 6.00 10.44 -12.39
CA ILE A 318 4.67 10.46 -12.98
C ILE A 318 3.73 9.57 -12.16
N HIS A 319 2.59 10.15 -11.80
CA HIS A 319 1.53 9.45 -11.08
C HIS A 319 0.24 9.41 -11.91
N LEU A 320 -0.34 8.21 -12.01
CA LEU A 320 -1.64 7.98 -12.63
C LEU A 320 -2.75 8.31 -11.61
N LEU A 321 -3.30 9.52 -11.69
CA LEU A 321 -4.35 9.98 -10.78
C LEU A 321 -5.71 9.36 -11.08
N ASN A 322 -6.01 9.14 -12.36
CA ASN A 322 -7.28 8.60 -12.78
C ASN A 322 -7.20 7.91 -14.14
N LEU A 323 -7.88 6.78 -14.26
CA LEU A 323 -8.15 6.09 -15.50
C LEU A 323 -9.58 5.58 -15.43
N ARG A 324 -10.51 6.21 -16.16
CA ARG A 324 -11.94 5.85 -16.11
C ARG A 324 -12.57 5.86 -17.49
N THR A 325 -13.40 4.87 -17.79
CA THR A 325 -14.24 4.89 -18.99
C THR A 325 -15.30 6.00 -18.87
N LEU A 326 -15.51 6.75 -19.95
CA LEU A 326 -16.54 7.79 -20.03
C LEU A 326 -17.87 7.19 -20.51
N GLU A 327 -18.97 7.82 -20.14
CA GLU A 327 -20.32 7.41 -20.54
C GLU A 327 -20.58 7.72 -22.02
N ASP A 328 -21.35 6.85 -22.69
CA ASP A 328 -21.80 7.08 -24.06
C ASP A 328 -22.78 8.28 -24.10
N PRO A 329 -22.51 9.32 -24.92
CA PRO A 329 -23.41 10.45 -25.04
C PRO A 329 -24.81 10.11 -25.57
N GLN A 330 -24.95 9.00 -26.29
CA GLN A 330 -26.21 8.56 -26.90
C GLN A 330 -26.99 7.57 -26.02
N GLU A 331 -26.32 6.83 -25.14
CA GLU A 331 -26.94 5.82 -24.29
C GLU A 331 -26.49 5.99 -22.83
N SER A 332 -27.35 6.63 -22.04
CA SER A 332 -27.04 6.87 -20.63
C SER A 332 -26.90 5.56 -19.85
N GLY A 333 -25.85 5.46 -19.05
CA GLY A 333 -25.45 4.27 -18.31
C GLY A 333 -24.57 3.30 -19.08
N SER A 334 -24.35 3.50 -20.38
CA SER A 334 -23.47 2.65 -21.20
C SER A 334 -22.04 3.21 -21.29
N PRO A 335 -21.01 2.34 -21.31
CA PRO A 335 -19.63 2.76 -21.50
C PRO A 335 -19.37 3.19 -22.95
N SER A 336 -18.71 4.32 -23.15
CA SER A 336 -18.20 4.77 -24.45
C SER A 336 -16.85 4.12 -24.80
N GLN A 337 -16.35 4.41 -26.01
CA GLN A 337 -14.98 4.11 -26.44
C GLN A 337 -13.95 5.13 -25.96
N GLU A 338 -14.36 6.11 -25.15
CA GLU A 338 -13.47 7.12 -24.59
C GLU A 338 -13.12 6.82 -23.12
N VAL A 339 -11.88 7.14 -22.77
CA VAL A 339 -11.32 6.99 -21.43
C VAL A 339 -10.79 8.35 -20.98
N GLY A 340 -11.15 8.75 -19.77
CA GLY A 340 -10.53 9.85 -19.06
C GLY A 340 -9.22 9.40 -18.40
N LEU A 341 -8.13 10.06 -18.75
CA LEU A 341 -6.78 9.80 -18.23
C LEU A 341 -6.26 11.08 -17.54
N LEU A 342 -5.95 11.01 -16.25
CA LEU A 342 -5.32 12.10 -15.51
C LEU A 342 -3.93 11.70 -15.05
N LEU A 343 -2.94 12.51 -15.40
CA LEU A 343 -1.54 12.32 -15.03
C LEU A 343 -1.05 13.52 -14.23
N HIS A 344 -0.23 13.24 -13.22
CA HIS A 344 0.46 14.26 -12.42
C HIS A 344 1.96 14.00 -12.47
N ARG A 345 2.73 15.01 -12.88
CA ARG A 345 4.19 14.98 -12.74
C ARG A 345 4.60 15.66 -11.45
N LYS A 346 5.08 14.88 -10.49
CA LYS A 346 5.54 15.35 -9.18
C LYS A 346 6.84 16.11 -9.31
N GLY A 347 6.91 17.30 -8.71
CA GLY A 347 8.18 17.96 -8.39
C GLY A 347 8.86 17.25 -7.23
N PHE A 348 10.17 17.07 -7.31
CA PHE A 348 10.94 16.39 -6.27
C PHE A 348 12.29 17.05 -6.03
N ASP A 349 12.83 16.85 -4.82
CA ASP A 349 14.15 17.35 -4.42
C ASP A 349 15.25 16.41 -4.95
N CYS A 350 16.17 16.96 -5.75
CA CYS A 350 17.32 16.26 -6.33
C CYS A 350 18.54 16.20 -5.39
N SER A 351 18.48 16.83 -4.21
CA SER A 351 19.57 16.80 -3.22
C SER A 351 19.73 15.45 -2.53
N THR A 352 18.81 14.50 -2.74
CA THR A 352 18.89 13.15 -2.20
C THR A 352 19.28 12.14 -3.29
N SER A 353 20.22 11.25 -2.99
CA SER A 353 20.54 10.11 -3.86
C SER A 353 20.08 8.82 -3.18
N PRO A 354 18.99 8.17 -3.63
CA PRO A 354 18.45 6.98 -3.00
C PRO A 354 19.43 5.80 -3.12
N SER A 355 19.62 5.08 -2.00
CA SER A 355 20.40 3.84 -1.93
C SER A 355 19.59 2.77 -1.21
N PRO A 356 19.24 1.63 -1.86
CA PRO A 356 19.56 1.26 -3.25
C PRO A 356 18.88 2.15 -4.30
N ALA A 357 19.36 2.08 -5.54
CA ALA A 357 18.74 2.78 -6.66
C ALA A 357 17.27 2.38 -6.84
N LEU A 358 16.46 3.32 -7.32
CA LEU A 358 15.03 3.09 -7.57
C LEU A 358 14.83 2.15 -8.76
N SER A 359 13.75 1.36 -8.71
CA SER A 359 13.41 0.38 -9.77
C SER A 359 12.83 1.00 -11.04
N CYS A 360 12.36 2.24 -10.97
CA CYS A 360 11.83 3.01 -12.09
C CYS A 360 12.88 3.99 -12.61
N THR A 361 12.73 4.40 -13.87
CA THR A 361 13.53 5.48 -14.45
C THR A 361 12.83 6.82 -14.27
N TRP A 362 13.59 7.89 -14.36
CA TRP A 362 13.06 9.23 -14.55
C TRP A 362 13.97 9.95 -15.53
N THR A 363 13.42 10.82 -16.35
CA THR A 363 14.19 11.63 -17.30
C THR A 363 13.79 13.08 -17.14
N SER A 364 14.76 13.99 -17.28
CA SER A 364 14.44 15.42 -17.41
C SER A 364 13.80 15.74 -18.76
N GLN A 365 13.94 14.83 -19.73
CA GLN A 365 13.25 14.92 -21.00
C GLN A 365 11.75 14.71 -20.81
N GLU A 366 10.99 15.38 -21.67
CA GLU A 366 9.76 16.07 -21.29
C GLU A 366 8.49 15.25 -21.63
N GLU A 367 8.65 14.17 -22.40
CA GLU A 367 7.54 13.44 -23.03
C GLU A 367 7.36 12.01 -22.48
N VAL A 368 6.11 11.66 -22.20
CA VAL A 368 5.68 10.31 -21.85
C VAL A 368 4.95 9.70 -23.05
N ASN A 369 5.44 8.59 -23.59
CA ASN A 369 4.75 7.86 -24.66
C ASN A 369 3.65 6.97 -24.08
N LEU A 370 2.39 7.31 -24.31
CA LEU A 370 1.26 6.56 -23.76
C LEU A 370 1.05 5.19 -24.43
N ASP A 371 1.45 5.02 -25.70
CA ASP A 371 1.30 3.75 -26.43
C ASP A 371 2.21 2.64 -25.90
N ASP A 372 3.44 3.00 -25.51
CA ASP A 372 4.43 2.03 -25.02
C ASP A 372 4.13 1.58 -23.58
N LEU A 373 3.28 2.33 -22.88
CA LEU A 373 2.94 2.06 -21.48
C LEU A 373 1.85 1.03 -21.37
N PHE A 374 0.69 1.26 -22.00
CA PHE A 374 -0.49 0.42 -21.83
C PHE A 374 -0.53 -0.72 -22.86
N SER A 375 -0.59 -1.96 -22.39
CA SER A 375 -0.84 -3.14 -23.22
C SER A 375 -1.80 -4.06 -22.49
N PRO A 376 -2.91 -4.50 -23.11
CA PRO A 376 -3.13 -4.54 -24.56
C PRO A 376 -3.88 -3.33 -25.13
N LEU A 377 -4.11 -2.28 -24.35
CA LEU A 377 -4.90 -1.12 -24.79
C LEU A 377 -4.17 -0.37 -25.90
N ARG A 378 -4.87 -0.09 -27.00
CA ARG A 378 -4.38 0.76 -28.10
C ARG A 378 -5.20 2.02 -28.15
N PHE A 379 -4.52 3.15 -28.21
CA PHE A 379 -5.17 4.46 -28.23
C PHE A 379 -5.26 4.95 -29.66
N ARG A 380 -6.45 5.29 -30.14
CA ARG A 380 -6.65 5.86 -31.47
C ARG A 380 -6.20 7.32 -31.52
N SER A 381 -6.61 8.10 -30.52
CA SER A 381 -6.31 9.51 -30.38
C SER A 381 -6.21 9.90 -28.91
N VAL A 382 -5.39 10.92 -28.65
CA VAL A 382 -5.24 11.52 -27.32
C VAL A 382 -5.53 13.00 -27.45
N ARG A 383 -6.41 13.48 -26.57
CA ARG A 383 -6.85 14.87 -26.58
C ARG A 383 -6.76 15.47 -25.19
N ARG A 384 -6.05 16.58 -25.05
CA ARG A 384 -5.98 17.32 -23.78
C ARG A 384 -7.30 18.04 -23.49
N THR A 385 -7.70 18.05 -22.22
CA THR A 385 -8.92 18.72 -21.74
C THR A 385 -8.70 19.32 -20.35
N GLY A 386 -9.64 20.14 -19.87
CA GLY A 386 -9.69 20.54 -18.46
C GLY A 386 -9.90 19.35 -17.52
N LEU A 387 -9.50 19.50 -16.24
CA LEU A 387 -9.48 18.41 -15.24
C LEU A 387 -10.83 17.70 -15.02
N THR A 388 -11.95 18.34 -15.35
CA THR A 388 -13.29 17.76 -15.23
C THR A 388 -13.69 16.91 -16.45
N LEU A 389 -12.91 16.93 -17.53
CA LEU A 389 -13.20 16.29 -18.83
C LEU A 389 -14.44 16.82 -19.55
N LEU A 390 -15.01 17.95 -19.09
CA LEU A 390 -16.25 18.53 -19.63
C LEU A 390 -16.01 19.51 -20.78
N ARG A 391 -14.76 19.89 -21.03
CA ARG A 391 -14.41 20.87 -22.07
C ARG A 391 -13.92 20.17 -23.32
N ASP A 392 -14.71 20.30 -24.38
CA ASP A 392 -14.44 19.67 -25.68
C ASP A 392 -13.72 20.60 -26.66
N HIS A 393 -13.04 21.65 -26.18
CA HIS A 393 -12.48 22.70 -27.06
C HIS A 393 -11.06 23.17 -26.71
N ASP A 394 -10.38 22.59 -25.71
CA ASP A 394 -9.11 23.17 -25.25
C ASP A 394 -7.94 22.90 -26.22
N GLU A 395 -7.84 21.72 -26.84
CA GLU A 395 -6.85 21.40 -27.88
C GLU A 395 -7.42 20.48 -28.99
N SER A 396 -6.81 20.51 -30.18
CA SER A 396 -7.13 19.59 -31.30
C SER A 396 -6.61 18.18 -31.03
N ASP A 397 -7.31 17.17 -31.52
CA ASP A 397 -6.86 15.77 -31.40
C ASP A 397 -5.46 15.61 -31.98
N SER A 398 -4.56 15.03 -31.18
CA SER A 398 -3.23 14.67 -31.62
C SER A 398 -3.19 13.19 -31.96
N ALA A 399 -2.72 12.87 -33.17
CA ALA A 399 -2.30 11.52 -33.51
C ALA A 399 -0.98 11.15 -32.81
N HIS A 400 -0.21 12.15 -32.35
CA HIS A 400 0.96 11.95 -31.51
C HIS A 400 0.53 11.71 -30.07
N LYS A 401 0.91 10.55 -29.54
CA LYS A 401 0.53 10.07 -28.20
C LYS A 401 1.64 10.30 -27.16
N GLN A 402 2.58 11.17 -27.51
CA GLN A 402 3.58 11.70 -26.61
C GLN A 402 2.98 12.87 -25.87
N VAL A 403 2.97 12.78 -24.55
CA VAL A 403 2.39 13.80 -23.68
C VAL A 403 3.50 14.51 -22.93
N LEU A 404 3.53 15.83 -23.10
CA LEU A 404 4.40 16.74 -22.38
C LEU A 404 3.80 17.11 -21.03
N LEU A 405 4.55 16.88 -19.94
CA LEU A 405 4.18 17.27 -18.58
C LEU A 405 5.35 17.98 -17.89
N ARG A 406 5.11 19.18 -17.38
CA ARG A 406 6.06 19.93 -16.56
C ARG A 406 6.01 19.50 -15.09
N PRO A 407 7.08 19.68 -14.30
CA PRO A 407 7.04 19.42 -12.86
C PRO A 407 5.90 20.18 -12.17
N MET A 408 5.22 19.51 -11.25
CA MET A 408 4.00 19.95 -10.54
C MET A 408 2.76 20.14 -11.41
N GLU A 409 2.79 19.74 -12.68
CA GLU A 409 1.64 19.83 -13.58
C GLU A 409 0.72 18.61 -13.45
N ILE A 410 -0.59 18.89 -13.40
CA ILE A 410 -1.64 17.89 -13.56
C ILE A 410 -2.34 18.15 -14.88
N SER A 411 -2.38 17.16 -15.76
CA SER A 411 -3.11 17.24 -17.02
C SER A 411 -4.12 16.12 -17.16
N ALA A 412 -5.22 16.45 -17.84
CA ALA A 412 -6.31 15.52 -18.14
C ALA A 412 -6.45 15.33 -19.65
N PHE A 413 -6.71 14.10 -20.04
CA PHE A 413 -6.81 13.68 -21.43
C PHE A 413 -8.09 12.86 -21.63
N ARG A 414 -8.78 13.10 -22.74
CA ARG A 414 -9.75 12.15 -23.32
C ARG A 414 -9.00 11.30 -24.33
N VAL A 415 -9.06 9.99 -24.15
CA VAL A 415 -8.35 9.01 -24.97
C VAL A 415 -9.38 8.12 -25.64
N HIS A 416 -9.37 8.07 -26.97
CA HIS A 416 -10.24 7.17 -27.71
C HIS A 416 -9.53 5.81 -27.88
N LEU A 417 -10.21 4.70 -27.59
CA LEU A 417 -9.68 3.35 -27.78
C LEU A 417 -9.82 2.90 -29.25
N ASP A 418 -8.92 2.04 -29.73
CA ASP A 418 -9.02 1.39 -31.05
C ASP A 418 -10.02 0.23 -31.10
#